data_AF-A0A3S4G382-F1
#
_entry.id   AF-A0A3S4G382-F1
#
_cell.length_a   1.000
_cell.length_b   1.000
_cell.length_c   1.000
_cell.angle_alpha   90.00
_cell.angle_beta   90.00
_cell.angle_gamma   90.00
#
_symmetry.space_group_name_H-M   'P 1'
#
loop_
_entity.id
_entity.type
_entity.pdbx_description
1 polymer ?
#
loop_
_entity_poly.entity_id
_entity_poly.type
_entity_poly.pdbx_seq_one_letter_code
_entity_poly.pdbx_strand_id
1 'polypeptide(L)'
;MLWFLFSAWMLAIQYCDYPFDNHKVPFKTMRAALRTQKVANMQFGALTSLFTMIPVLNLFIMPVAVCGATAMWVDCWRAKHALWK
;
A
#
# COMPACT_ATOMS: atom_id res chain seq x y z
N MET A 1 -6.12 -19.82 -2.75
CA MET A 1 -5.80 -18.59 -3.53
C MET A 1 -6.53 -17.35 -3.02
N LEU A 2 -7.85 -17.37 -2.73
CA LEU A 2 -8.56 -16.19 -2.20
C LEU A 2 -7.95 -15.63 -0.90
N TRP A 3 -7.53 -16.52 0.01
CA TRP A 3 -6.85 -16.13 1.25
C TRP A 3 -5.59 -15.28 0.98
N PHE A 4 -4.73 -15.72 0.07
CA PHE A 4 -3.51 -14.98 -0.31
C PHE A 4 -3.82 -13.61 -0.91
N LEU A 5 -4.80 -13.55 -1.82
CA LEU A 5 -5.25 -12.29 -2.43
C LEU A 5 -5.81 -11.31 -1.38
N PHE A 6 -6.52 -11.83 -0.38
CA PHE A 6 -7.04 -11.04 0.73
C PHE A 6 -5.92 -10.57 1.67
N SER A 7 -4.96 -11.44 2.02
CA SER A 7 -3.80 -11.07 2.84
C SER A 7 -2.92 -10.02 2.15
N ALA A 8 -2.67 -10.17 0.85
CA ALA A 8 -1.97 -9.18 0.04
C ALA A 8 -2.68 -7.82 0.07
N TRP A 9 -4.00 -7.81 -0.10
CA TRP A 9 -4.81 -6.59 -0.02
C TRP A 9 -4.77 -5.93 1.36
N MET A 10 -4.82 -6.72 2.44
CA MET A 10 -4.68 -6.21 3.81
C MET A 10 -3.30 -5.59 4.07
N LEU A 11 -2.21 -6.25 3.60
CA LEU A 11 -0.87 -5.68 3.69
C LEU A 11 -0.75 -4.36 2.93
N ALA A 12 -1.27 -4.30 1.70
CA ALA A 12 -1.26 -3.08 0.91
C ALA A 12 -2.02 -1.95 1.62
N ILE A 13 -3.18 -2.23 2.22
CA ILE A 13 -3.91 -1.25 3.03
C ILE A 13 -3.04 -0.76 4.20
N GLN A 14 -2.43 -1.67 4.96
CA GLN A 14 -1.65 -1.33 6.15
C GLN A 14 -0.48 -0.39 5.84
N TYR A 15 0.27 -0.67 4.77
CA TYR A 15 1.42 0.16 4.39
C TYR A 15 1.02 1.45 3.66
N CYS A 16 -0.05 1.41 2.86
CA CYS A 16 -0.61 2.61 2.25
C CYS A 16 -1.35 3.51 3.23
N ASP A 17 -1.75 3.03 4.41
CA ASP A 17 -2.40 3.86 5.44
C ASP A 17 -1.45 4.96 5.93
N TYR A 18 -0.16 4.65 6.13
CA TYR A 18 0.86 5.59 6.59
C TYR A 18 0.93 6.92 5.80
N PRO A 19 1.07 6.92 4.46
CA PRO A 19 1.10 8.16 3.69
C PRO A 19 -0.25 8.90 3.68
N PHE A 20 -1.38 8.20 3.81
CA PHE A 20 -2.71 8.83 3.83
C PHE A 20 -3.01 9.48 5.17
N ASP A 21 -2.64 8.81 6.27
CA ASP A 21 -2.75 9.36 7.62
C ASP A 21 -1.82 10.55 7.81
N ASN A 22 -0.63 10.55 7.20
CA ASN A 22 0.24 11.72 7.18
C ASN A 22 -0.44 12.96 6.56
N HIS A 23 -1.37 12.77 5.62
CA HIS A 23 -2.17 13.84 5.01
C HIS A 23 -3.57 13.98 5.64
N LYS A 24 -3.84 13.30 6.76
CA LYS A 24 -5.13 13.28 7.48
C LYS A 24 -6.32 12.92 6.61
N VAL A 25 -6.12 12.08 5.59
CA VAL A 25 -7.19 11.65 4.69
C VAL A 25 -8.09 10.65 5.41
N PRO A 26 -9.43 10.84 5.45
CA PRO A 26 -10.31 9.89 6.10
C PRO A 26 -10.21 8.49 5.49
N PHE A 27 -10.20 7.45 6.33
CA PHE A 27 -10.10 6.04 5.92
C PHE A 27 -11.11 5.64 4.82
N LYS A 28 -12.32 6.20 4.86
CA LYS A 28 -13.35 5.97 3.82
C LYS A 28 -12.89 6.43 2.43
N THR A 29 -12.21 7.57 2.37
CA THR A 29 -11.66 8.17 1.14
C THR A 29 -10.45 7.38 0.67
N MET A 30 -9.54 7.03 1.57
CA MET A 30 -8.40 6.16 1.28
C MET A 30 -8.86 4.83 0.65
N ARG A 31 -9.81 4.14 1.28
CA ARG A 31 -10.32 2.85 0.77
C ARG A 31 -10.99 2.99 -0.60
N ALA A 32 -11.74 4.08 -0.83
CA ALA A 32 -12.38 4.33 -2.12
C ALA A 32 -11.34 4.47 -3.23
N ALA A 33 -10.26 5.20 -2.96
CA ALA A 33 -9.27 5.46 -3.96
C ALA A 33 -8.28 4.27 -4.12
N LEU A 34 -8.07 3.45 -3.07
CA LEU A 34 -7.35 2.18 -3.19
C LEU A 34 -8.10 1.20 -4.11
N ARG A 35 -9.44 1.26 -4.09
CA ARG A 35 -10.26 0.52 -5.05
C ARG A 35 -10.13 1.04 -6.48
N THR A 36 -9.83 2.32 -6.70
CA THR A 36 -9.61 2.85 -8.07
C THR A 36 -8.31 2.33 -8.68
N GLN A 37 -7.27 2.08 -7.86
CA GLN A 37 -5.99 1.51 -8.29
C GLN A 37 -5.80 0.07 -7.77
N LYS A 38 -6.86 -0.74 -7.84
CA LYS A 38 -6.88 -2.08 -7.23
C LYS A 38 -5.77 -2.99 -7.75
N VAL A 39 -5.43 -2.92 -9.04
CA VAL A 39 -4.39 -3.76 -9.66
C VAL A 39 -3.01 -3.43 -9.09
N ALA A 40 -2.64 -2.15 -9.03
CA ALA A 40 -1.36 -1.72 -8.49
C ALA A 40 -1.24 -2.05 -6.99
N ASN A 41 -2.31 -1.86 -6.22
CA ASN A 41 -2.32 -2.17 -4.78
C ASN A 41 -2.20 -3.69 -4.54
N MET A 42 -2.84 -4.50 -5.38
CA MET A 42 -2.73 -5.97 -5.30
C MET A 42 -1.34 -6.46 -5.68
N GLN A 43 -0.69 -5.86 -6.69
CA GLN A 43 0.69 -6.19 -7.06
C GLN A 43 1.66 -5.85 -5.92
N PHE A 44 1.52 -4.66 -5.33
CA PHE A 44 2.33 -4.25 -4.18
C PHE A 44 2.15 -5.20 -2.99
N GLY A 45 0.90 -5.50 -2.62
CA GLY A 45 0.58 -6.43 -1.54
C GLY A 45 1.07 -7.85 -1.79
N ALA A 46 0.97 -8.34 -3.04
CA ALA A 46 1.42 -9.67 -3.43
C ALA A 46 2.94 -9.78 -3.38
N LEU A 47 3.67 -8.80 -3.92
CA LEU A 47 5.13 -8.74 -3.82
C LEU A 47 5.59 -8.68 -2.36
N THR A 48 4.96 -7.82 -1.56
CA THR A 48 5.28 -7.73 -0.12
C THR A 48 5.04 -9.06 0.59
N SER A 49 3.91 -9.73 0.32
CA SER A 49 3.62 -11.05 0.89
C SER A 49 4.62 -12.12 0.44
N LEU A 50 5.07 -12.11 -0.81
CA LEU A 50 6.11 -13.03 -1.29
C LEU A 50 7.45 -12.78 -0.57
N PHE A 51 7.85 -11.52 -0.40
CA PHE A 51 9.08 -11.18 0.30
C PHE A 51 9.04 -11.53 1.79
N THR A 52 7.87 -11.49 2.44
CA THR A 52 7.74 -11.97 3.84
C THR A 52 8.01 -13.48 4.00
N MET A 53 7.90 -14.27 2.93
CA MET A 53 8.22 -15.70 2.96
C MET A 53 9.73 -15.96 3.02
N ILE A 54 10.57 -14.95 2.73
CA ILE A 54 12.03 -15.04 2.81
C ILE A 54 12.48 -14.47 4.17
N PRO A 55 13.02 -15.29 5.09
CA PRO A 55 13.30 -14.88 6.47
C PRO A 55 14.22 -13.66 6.60
N VAL A 56 15.25 -13.59 5.73
CA VAL A 56 16.21 -12.49 5.72
C VAL A 56 15.58 -11.18 5.25
N LEU A 57 14.69 -11.24 4.25
CA LEU A 57 14.00 -10.05 3.75
C LEU A 57 12.91 -9.58 4.71
N ASN A 58 12.30 -10.49 5.47
CA ASN A 58 11.28 -10.15 6.46
C ASN A 58 11.80 -9.16 7.52
N LEU A 59 13.08 -9.23 7.89
CA LEU A 59 13.70 -8.25 8.79
C LEU A 59 13.67 -6.80 8.25
N PHE A 60 13.69 -6.65 6.92
CA PHE A 60 13.69 -5.35 6.24
C PHE A 60 12.37 -5.06 5.50
N ILE A 61 11.37 -5.93 5.63
CA ILE A 61 10.14 -5.80 4.85
C ILE A 61 9.38 -4.53 5.23
N MET A 62 9.41 -4.17 6.51
CA MET A 62 8.73 -2.99 7.03
C MET A 62 9.26 -1.69 6.38
N PRO A 63 10.56 -1.35 6.42
CA PRO A 63 11.05 -0.14 5.74
C PRO A 63 10.90 -0.21 4.21
N VAL A 64 11.11 -1.37 3.59
CA VAL A 64 10.98 -1.53 2.13
C VAL A 64 9.53 -1.30 1.67
N ALA A 65 8.56 -1.87 2.40
CA ALA A 65 7.15 -1.69 2.10
C ALA A 65 6.71 -0.23 2.33
N VAL A 66 7.20 0.45 3.37
CA VAL A 66 6.92 1.88 3.58
C VAL A 66 7.48 2.73 2.42
N CYS A 67 8.72 2.48 1.98
CA CYS A 67 9.30 3.16 0.83
C CYS A 67 8.51 2.89 -0.47
N GLY A 68 8.12 1.64 -0.71
CA GLY A 68 7.33 1.24 -1.88
C GLY A 68 5.92 1.84 -1.87
N ALA A 69 5.24 1.85 -0.72
CA ALA A 69 3.93 2.48 -0.56
C ALA A 69 4.01 4.00 -0.81
N THR A 70 5.09 4.65 -0.36
CA THR A 70 5.32 6.08 -0.59
C THR A 70 5.63 6.37 -2.06
N ALA A 71 6.46 5.56 -2.72
CA ALA A 71 6.73 5.68 -4.16
C ALA A 71 5.44 5.48 -4.97
N MET A 72 4.63 4.48 -4.60
CA MET A 72 3.33 4.21 -5.22
C MET A 72 2.34 5.37 -5.01
N TRP A 73 2.34 5.98 -3.82
CA TRP A 73 1.59 7.21 -3.56
C TRP A 73 2.05 8.37 -4.47
N VAL A 74 3.35 8.57 -4.63
CA VAL A 74 3.90 9.63 -5.49
C VAL A 74 3.46 9.45 -6.95
N ASP A 75 3.49 8.22 -7.46
CA ASP A 75 3.22 7.91 -8.86
C ASP A 75 1.71 7.89 -9.18
N CYS A 76 0.92 7.20 -8.36
CA CYS A 76 -0.51 6.98 -8.64
C CYS A 76 -1.44 8.05 -8.04
N TRP A 77 -1.01 8.79 -7.01
CA TRP A 77 -1.92 9.55 -6.15
C TRP A 77 -1.53 11.01 -5.93
N ARG A 78 -0.24 11.35 -5.97
CA ARG A 78 0.24 12.73 -5.78
C ARG A 78 -0.45 13.71 -6.72
N ALA A 79 -0.60 13.38 -8.00
CA ALA A 79 -1.28 14.24 -8.96
C ALA A 79 -2.76 14.52 -8.61
N LYS A 80 -3.43 13.58 -7.92
CA LYS A 80 -4.85 13.70 -7.55
C LYS A 80 -5.09 14.21 -6.13
N HIS A 81 -4.14 14.07 -5.20
CA HIS A 81 -4.34 14.35 -3.77
C HIS A 81 -3.33 15.36 -3.19
N ALA A 82 -2.24 15.72 -3.88
CA ALA A 82 -1.27 16.71 -3.39
C ALA A 82 -1.78 18.16 -3.44
N LEU A 83 -2.96 18.40 -4.01
CA LEU A 83 -3.63 19.71 -4.02
C LEU A 83 -4.68 19.86 -2.91
N TRP A 84 -4.82 18.87 -2.02
CA TRP A 84 -5.69 19.02 -0.85
C TRP A 84 -4.94 19.85 0.21
N LYS A 85 -5.25 21.15 0.27
CA LYS A 85 -4.80 22.08 1.32
C LYS A 85 -5.38 21.72 2.68
#